data_AF-A0A914IWN8-F1
#
_entry.id   AF-A0A914IWN8-F1
#
_cell.length_a   1.000
_cell.length_b   1.000
_cell.length_c   1.000
_cell.angle_alpha   90.00
_cell.angle_beta   90.00
_cell.angle_gamma   90.00
#
_symmetry.space_group_name_H-M   'P 1'
#
loop_
_entity.id
_entity.type
_entity.pdbx_description
1 polymer ?
#
loop_
_entity_poly.entity_id
_entity_poly.type
_entity_poly.pdbx_seq_one_letter_code
_entity_poly.pdbx_strand_id
1 'polypeptide(L)'
;MSPDEMIKYFAKASTSTPPLIKCPFCPEHFESEIANQLHQLKDHADVKMEDETDEAMQITKAVAYKMAVENELLMLKEETRGFEQKLSKKFACKKCSRIYHSKDKLEEHYATAHQYYLKLSPRKNRIVLSP
;
A
#
# COMPACT_ATOMS: atom_id res chain seq x y z
N MET A 1 -6.26 -19.79 62.42
CA MET A 1 -5.67 -18.93 61.38
C MET A 1 -6.75 -18.00 60.88
N SER A 2 -6.58 -16.70 61.14
CA SER A 2 -7.50 -15.68 60.64
C SER A 2 -7.20 -15.33 59.17
N PRO A 3 -8.17 -14.80 58.40
CA PRO A 3 -7.91 -14.27 57.06
C PRO A 3 -6.78 -13.24 57.02
N ASP A 4 -6.64 -12.42 58.07
CA ASP A 4 -5.55 -11.44 58.22
C ASP A 4 -4.16 -12.08 58.40
N GLU A 5 -4.09 -13.26 59.01
CA GLU A 5 -2.83 -14.00 59.13
C GLU A 5 -2.41 -14.63 57.80
N MET A 6 -3.35 -15.04 56.96
CA MET A 6 -3.04 -15.56 55.62
C MET A 6 -2.51 -14.47 54.69
N ILE A 7 -3.08 -13.26 54.74
CA ILE A 7 -2.60 -12.11 53.94
C ILE A 7 -1.16 -11.73 54.31
N LYS A 8 -0.83 -11.74 55.61
CA LYS A 8 0.55 -11.51 56.09
C LYS A 8 1.53 -12.60 55.66
N TYR A 9 1.05 -13.84 55.50
CA TYR A 9 1.88 -14.95 55.02
C TYR A 9 2.20 -14.82 53.53
N PHE A 10 1.22 -14.43 52.70
CA PHE A 10 1.45 -14.19 51.27
C PHE A 10 2.27 -12.93 50.99
N ALA A 11 2.16 -11.87 51.81
CA ALA A 11 2.98 -10.66 51.69
C ALA A 11 4.48 -10.90 51.98
N LYS A 12 4.83 -11.94 52.74
CA LYS A 12 6.23 -12.31 53.02
C LYS A 12 6.89 -13.16 51.93
N ALA A 13 6.12 -13.68 50.97
CA ALA A 13 6.62 -14.64 49.99
C ALA A 13 7.06 -14.04 48.64
N SER A 14 7.11 -12.71 48.48
CA SER A 14 7.30 -12.09 47.16
C SER A 14 8.12 -10.80 47.14
N THR A 15 9.30 -10.81 47.77
CA THR A 15 10.29 -9.74 47.59
C THR A 15 11.68 -10.25 47.21
N SER A 16 11.78 -11.37 46.50
CA SER A 16 13.02 -11.70 45.80
C SER A 16 13.09 -10.81 44.56
N THR A 17 13.74 -9.65 44.67
CA THR A 17 14.18 -8.90 43.49
C THR A 17 14.95 -9.85 42.58
N PRO A 18 14.61 -9.93 41.28
CA PRO A 18 15.31 -10.79 40.34
C PRO A 18 16.81 -10.51 40.41
N PRO A 19 17.67 -11.55 40.37
CA PRO A 19 19.12 -11.34 40.36
C PRO A 19 19.50 -10.52 39.13
N LEU A 20 20.11 -9.35 39.36
CA LEU A 20 20.60 -8.49 38.29
C LEU A 20 21.79 -9.14 37.59
N ILE A 21 21.82 -9.03 36.27
CA ILE A 21 22.87 -9.58 35.40
C ILE A 21 23.90 -8.48 35.15
N LYS A 22 25.18 -8.79 35.38
CA LYS A 22 26.29 -7.84 35.21
C LYS A 22 26.79 -7.83 33.77
N CYS A 23 27.09 -6.65 33.24
CA CYS A 23 27.85 -6.57 32.00
C CYS A 23 29.31 -7.04 32.25
N PRO A 24 29.91 -7.84 31.35
CA PRO A 24 31.30 -8.27 31.50
C PRO A 24 32.32 -7.19 31.10
N PHE A 25 31.89 -6.12 30.41
CA PHE A 25 32.77 -5.08 29.87
C PHE A 25 32.71 -3.75 30.65
N CYS A 26 31.72 -3.58 31.52
CA CYS A 26 31.51 -2.34 32.28
C CYS A 26 30.81 -2.61 33.63
N PRO A 27 30.72 -1.62 34.53
CA PRO A 27 30.11 -1.82 35.85
C PRO A 27 28.56 -1.83 35.85
N GLU A 28 27.89 -1.77 34.70
CA GLU A 28 26.43 -1.73 34.63
C GLU A 28 25.76 -3.09 34.91
N HIS A 29 24.52 -3.02 35.42
CA HIS A 29 23.72 -4.16 35.85
C HIS A 29 22.31 -4.06 35.24
N PHE A 30 21.75 -5.20 34.83
CA PHE A 30 20.51 -5.26 34.06
C PHE A 30 19.52 -6.25 34.65
N GLU A 31 18.23 -5.94 34.55
CA GLU A 31 17.14 -6.77 35.07
C GLU A 31 16.86 -8.02 34.21
N SER A 32 17.44 -8.09 33.01
CA SER A 32 17.29 -9.23 32.10
C SER A 32 18.50 -9.41 31.21
N GLU A 33 18.66 -10.64 30.70
CA GLU A 33 19.76 -10.99 29.81
C GLU A 33 19.65 -10.25 28.48
N ILE A 34 18.42 -10.06 27.98
CA ILE A 34 18.12 -9.30 26.77
C ILE A 34 18.58 -7.84 26.92
N ALA A 35 18.33 -7.21 28.07
CA ALA A 35 18.78 -5.84 28.31
C ALA A 35 20.32 -5.75 28.36
N ASN A 36 20.99 -6.72 28.99
CA ASN A 36 22.45 -6.79 28.99
C ASN A 36 23.02 -7.01 27.57
N GLN A 37 22.43 -7.90 26.77
CA GLN A 37 22.87 -8.15 25.40
C GLN A 37 22.70 -6.91 24.51
N LEU A 38 21.58 -6.17 24.63
CA LEU A 38 21.35 -4.96 23.86
C LEU A 38 22.35 -3.85 24.22
N HIS A 39 22.66 -3.71 25.50
CA HIS A 39 23.71 -2.80 25.97
C HIS A 39 25.08 -3.19 25.42
N GLN A 40 25.47 -4.47 25.51
CA GLN A 40 26.72 -4.96 24.95
C GLN A 40 26.85 -4.66 23.45
N LEU A 41 25.77 -4.78 22.68
CA LEU A 41 25.75 -4.44 21.26
C LEU A 41 25.85 -2.94 20.97
N LYS A 42 25.39 -2.08 21.86
CA LYS A 42 25.39 -0.62 21.64
C LYS A 42 26.65 0.05 22.14
N ASP A 43 27.11 -0.35 23.32
CA ASP A 43 28.11 0.38 24.09
C ASP A 43 29.48 -0.32 24.09
N HIS A 44 29.54 -1.60 23.68
CA HIS A 44 30.76 -2.41 23.74
C HIS A 44 31.09 -3.16 22.45
N ALA A 45 30.12 -3.31 21.54
CA ALA A 45 30.43 -3.79 20.22
C ALA A 45 31.11 -2.64 19.48
N ASP A 46 32.42 -2.78 19.27
CA ASP A 46 33.18 -2.04 18.25
C ASP A 46 32.69 -2.48 16.86
N VAL A 47 31.40 -2.25 16.58
CA VAL A 47 30.88 -2.31 15.23
C VAL A 47 31.35 -1.02 14.58
N LYS A 48 32.54 -1.08 13.99
CA LYS A 48 32.84 -0.24 12.85
C LYS A 48 31.86 -0.64 11.75
N MET A 49 30.65 -0.07 11.80
CA MET A 49 29.84 0.11 10.62
C MET A 49 30.62 1.10 9.77
N GLU A 50 31.60 0.58 9.05
CA GLU A 50 32.18 1.32 7.95
C GLU A 50 31.02 1.49 6.97
N ASP A 51 30.44 2.69 6.99
CA ASP A 51 29.57 3.21 5.94
C ASP A 51 30.40 3.36 4.65
N GLU A 52 31.07 2.30 4.22
CA GLU A 52 31.53 2.10 2.85
C GLU A 52 30.41 1.38 2.12
N THR A 53 29.27 2.06 2.01
CA THR A 53 28.35 1.74 0.92
C THR A 53 29.06 2.11 -0.36
N ASP A 54 29.72 1.11 -0.96
CA ASP A 54 30.31 1.15 -2.28
C ASP A 54 29.41 1.98 -3.19
N GLU A 55 29.90 3.11 -3.68
CA GLU A 55 29.10 4.05 -4.49
C GLU A 55 28.44 3.32 -5.66
N ALA A 56 29.10 2.26 -6.17
CA ALA A 56 28.55 1.34 -7.15
C ALA A 56 27.27 0.62 -6.67
N MET A 57 27.23 0.18 -5.40
CA MET A 57 26.04 -0.42 -4.79
C MET A 57 24.92 0.62 -4.61
N GLN A 58 25.24 1.85 -4.23
CA GLN A 58 24.23 2.93 -4.15
C GLN A 58 23.65 3.27 -5.52
N ILE A 59 24.49 3.37 -6.55
CA ILE A 59 24.06 3.59 -7.93
C ILE A 59 23.16 2.43 -8.39
N THR A 60 23.55 1.19 -8.11
CA THR A 60 22.77 0.00 -8.48
C THR A 60 21.40 0.00 -7.82
N LYS A 61 21.34 0.35 -6.52
CA LYS A 61 20.09 0.48 -5.77
C LYS A 61 19.20 1.59 -6.32
N ALA A 62 19.77 2.74 -6.68
CA ALA A 62 19.04 3.86 -7.26
C ALA A 62 18.46 3.52 -8.64
N VAL A 63 19.22 2.81 -9.48
CA VAL A 63 18.75 2.34 -10.80
C VAL A 63 17.61 1.34 -10.65
N ALA A 64 17.75 0.36 -9.76
CA ALA A 64 16.69 -0.62 -9.50
C ALA A 64 15.40 0.05 -9.01
N TYR A 65 15.50 1.02 -8.11
CA TYR A 65 14.36 1.78 -7.63
C TYR A 65 13.69 2.60 -8.74
N LYS A 66 14.49 3.29 -9.57
CA LYS A 66 13.98 4.06 -10.71
C LYS A 66 13.24 3.17 -11.71
N MET A 67 13.78 1.99 -12.02
CA MET A 67 13.12 1.03 -12.91
C MET A 67 11.82 0.50 -12.33
N ALA A 68 11.75 0.24 -11.02
CA ALA A 68 10.51 -0.20 -10.36
C ALA A 68 9.42 0.87 -10.46
N VAL A 69 9.76 2.12 -10.17
CA VAL A 69 8.82 3.26 -10.28
C VAL A 69 8.36 3.47 -11.72
N GLU A 70 9.26 3.38 -12.71
CA GLU A 70 8.90 3.50 -14.12
C GLU A 70 7.95 2.37 -14.57
N ASN A 71 8.17 1.14 -14.11
CA ASN A 71 7.29 0.00 -14.38
C ASN A 71 5.89 0.20 -13.77
N GLU A 72 5.80 0.64 -12.51
CA GLU A 72 4.52 0.96 -11.87
C GLU A 72 3.79 2.09 -12.60
N LEU A 73 4.51 3.13 -13.02
CA LEU A 73 3.95 4.25 -13.78
C LEU A 73 3.43 3.81 -15.16
N LEU A 74 4.08 2.84 -15.81
CA LEU A 74 3.60 2.27 -17.07
C LEU A 74 2.28 1.52 -16.87
N MET A 75 2.15 0.73 -15.79
CA MET A 75 0.90 0.04 -15.46
C MET A 75 -0.26 1.03 -15.26
N LEU A 76 -0.02 2.14 -14.54
CA LEU A 76 -1.01 3.20 -14.35
C LEU A 76 -1.39 3.93 -15.64
N LYS A 77 -0.43 4.12 -16.56
CA LYS A 77 -0.70 4.73 -17.88
C LYS A 77 -1.55 3.83 -18.78
N GLU A 78 -1.37 2.51 -18.70
CA GLU A 78 -2.19 1.58 -19.48
C GLU A 78 -3.65 1.55 -19.01
N GLU A 79 -3.87 1.62 -17.69
CA GLU A 79 -5.21 1.70 -17.11
C GLU A 79 -5.94 2.97 -17.55
N THR A 80 -5.25 4.11 -17.57
CA THR A 80 -5.82 5.40 -17.97
C THR A 80 -6.02 5.54 -19.49
N ARG A 81 -5.21 4.87 -20.32
CA ARG A 81 -5.36 4.86 -21.80
C ARG A 81 -6.73 4.34 -22.25
N GLY A 82 -7.29 3.36 -21.54
CA GLY A 82 -8.63 2.83 -21.82
C GLY A 82 -9.75 3.84 -21.54
N PHE A 83 -9.54 4.74 -20.58
CA PHE A 83 -10.51 5.76 -20.18
C PHE A 83 -10.50 6.97 -21.12
N GLU A 84 -9.33 7.44 -21.53
CA GLU A 84 -9.17 8.57 -22.47
C GLU A 84 -9.71 8.25 -23.87
N GLN A 85 -9.53 7.01 -24.35
CA GLN A 85 -10.13 6.56 -25.61
C GLN A 85 -11.65 6.46 -25.56
N LYS A 86 -12.23 6.32 -24.35
CA LYS A 86 -13.67 6.22 -24.15
C LYS A 86 -14.33 7.61 -24.05
N LEU A 87 -13.63 8.61 -23.50
CA LEU A 87 -14.10 10.00 -23.45
C LEU A 87 -13.86 10.79 -24.75
N SER A 88 -12.79 10.48 -25.51
CA SER A 88 -12.43 11.25 -26.70
C SER A 88 -13.26 10.91 -27.96
N LYS A 89 -14.10 9.87 -27.92
CA LYS A 89 -15.05 9.58 -29.00
C LYS A 89 -16.17 10.64 -29.00
N LYS A 90 -15.91 11.73 -29.71
CA LYS A 90 -16.93 12.73 -30.06
C LYS A 90 -18.02 12.09 -30.92
N PHE A 91 -19.27 12.22 -30.50
CA PHE A 91 -20.45 11.66 -31.18
C PHE A 91 -21.10 12.72 -32.06
N ALA A 92 -20.98 12.60 -33.38
CA ALA A 92 -21.51 13.59 -34.33
C ALA A 92 -22.91 13.21 -34.85
N CYS A 93 -23.80 14.19 -34.94
CA CYS A 93 -25.08 14.06 -35.62
C CYS A 93 -24.88 14.11 -37.14
N LYS A 94 -25.41 13.11 -37.86
CA LYS A 94 -25.31 13.01 -39.32
C LYS A 94 -26.26 13.95 -40.07
N LYS A 95 -27.21 14.57 -39.36
CA LYS A 95 -28.26 15.41 -39.94
C LYS A 95 -27.99 16.90 -39.78
N CYS A 96 -27.38 17.32 -38.68
CA CYS A 96 -27.13 18.75 -38.42
C CYS A 96 -25.70 19.06 -37.94
N SER A 97 -24.75 18.15 -38.17
CA SER A 97 -23.31 18.32 -37.88
C SER A 97 -22.93 18.71 -36.44
N ARG A 98 -23.88 18.63 -35.50
CA ARG A 98 -23.61 18.90 -34.08
C ARG A 98 -22.81 17.77 -33.46
N ILE A 99 -21.87 18.11 -32.59
CA ILE A 99 -20.95 17.16 -31.95
C ILE A 99 -21.25 17.12 -30.45
N TYR A 100 -21.31 15.91 -29.90
CA TYR A 100 -21.64 15.65 -28.50
C TYR A 100 -20.54 14.86 -27.82
N HIS A 101 -20.41 15.05 -26.50
CA HIS A 101 -19.39 14.42 -25.66
C HIS A 101 -19.80 13.03 -25.14
N SER A 102 -21.06 12.63 -25.35
CA SER A 102 -21.58 11.32 -24.96
C SER A 102 -22.63 10.82 -25.95
N LYS A 103 -22.81 9.49 -25.97
CA LYS A 103 -23.84 8.82 -26.79
C LYS A 103 -25.25 9.24 -26.38
N ASP A 104 -25.50 9.35 -25.07
CA ASP A 104 -26.82 9.68 -24.52
C ASP A 104 -27.28 11.07 -24.97
N LYS A 105 -26.36 12.05 -24.98
CA LYS A 105 -26.65 13.41 -25.46
C LYS A 105 -26.91 13.46 -26.96
N LEU A 106 -26.22 12.62 -27.74
CA LEU A 106 -26.53 12.47 -29.17
C LEU A 106 -27.93 11.86 -29.36
N GLU A 107 -28.30 10.83 -28.59
CA GLU A 107 -29.62 10.19 -28.67
C GLU A 107 -30.76 11.12 -28.26
N GLU A 108 -30.61 11.89 -27.17
CA GLU A 108 -31.54 12.94 -26.76
C GLU A 108 -31.73 13.99 -27.86
N HIS A 109 -30.63 14.41 -28.49
CA HIS A 109 -30.68 15.31 -29.64
C HIS A 109 -31.43 14.70 -30.83
N TYR A 110 -31.22 13.43 -31.15
CA TYR A 110 -32.00 12.78 -32.20
C TYR A 110 -33.49 12.69 -31.82
N ALA A 111 -33.82 12.45 -30.54
CA ALA A 111 -35.20 12.39 -30.07
C ALA A 111 -35.94 13.72 -30.25
N THR A 112 -35.26 14.82 -29.94
CA THR A 112 -35.88 16.15 -29.87
C THR A 112 -35.81 16.90 -31.19
N ALA A 113 -34.66 16.86 -31.87
CA ALA A 113 -34.42 17.62 -33.11
C ALA A 113 -34.68 16.80 -34.38
N HIS A 114 -34.65 15.47 -34.28
CA HIS A 114 -34.80 14.54 -35.42
C HIS A 114 -35.77 13.40 -35.11
N GLN A 115 -36.83 13.71 -34.36
CA GLN A 115 -37.82 12.84 -33.69
C GLN A 115 -38.29 11.59 -34.47
N TYR A 116 -38.18 11.59 -35.80
CA TYR A 116 -38.54 10.48 -36.68
C TYR A 116 -37.49 9.35 -36.82
N TYR A 117 -36.24 9.52 -36.34
CA TYR A 117 -35.13 8.62 -36.69
C TYR A 117 -34.72 7.61 -35.60
N LEU A 118 -35.29 7.67 -34.39
CA LEU A 118 -34.94 6.76 -33.29
C LEU A 118 -35.45 5.31 -33.46
N LYS A 119 -36.22 5.01 -34.49
CA LYS A 119 -36.69 3.63 -34.78
C LYS A 119 -35.62 2.73 -35.45
N LEU A 120 -34.38 3.19 -35.64
CA LEU A 120 -33.39 2.52 -36.49
C LEU A 120 -32.13 2.00 -35.78
N SER A 121 -32.25 1.44 -34.58
CA SER A 121 -31.24 0.46 -34.15
C SER A 121 -31.89 -0.79 -33.57
N PRO A 122 -31.81 -1.94 -34.28
CA PRO A 122 -32.09 -3.22 -33.67
C PRO A 122 -31.09 -3.41 -32.52
N ARG A 123 -31.60 -3.63 -31.31
CA ARG A 123 -30.79 -4.20 -30.23
C ARG A 123 -30.14 -5.46 -30.80
N LYS A 124 -28.81 -5.47 -30.96
CA LYS A 124 -28.08 -6.72 -31.13
C LYS A 124 -28.17 -7.45 -29.79
N ASN A 125 -29.31 -8.11 -29.56
CA ASN A 125 -29.37 -9.21 -28.60
C ASN A 125 -28.40 -10.26 -29.13
N ARG A 126 -27.27 -10.38 -28.43
CA ARG A 126 -26.34 -11.49 -28.59
C ARG A 126 -27.15 -12.75 -28.27
N ILE A 127 -27.58 -13.48 -29.30
CA ILE A 127 -28.10 -14.83 -29.15
C ILE A 127 -26.93 -15.65 -28.63
N VAL A 128 -26.93 -15.91 -27.33
CA VAL A 128 -26.16 -17.02 -26.76
C VAL A 128 -27.04 -18.23 -26.98
N LEU A 129 -26.79 -18.96 -28.06
CA LEU A 129 -27.23 -20.35 -28.18
C LEU A 129 -26.21 -21.19 -27.41
N SER A 130 -26.64 -21.65 -26.24
CA SER A 130 -26.14 -22.87 -25.57
C SER A 130 -26.69 -24.11 -26.30
N PRO A 131 -26.26 -25.35 -26.01
CA PRO A 131 -25.16 -25.82 -25.16
C PRO A 131 -23.97 -26.42 -25.95
#